data_AF-A0A1S7RFE3-F1
#
_entry.id   AF-A0A1S7RFE3-F1
#
_cell.length_a   1.000
_cell.length_b   1.000
_cell.length_c   1.000
_cell.angle_alpha   90.00
_cell.angle_beta   90.00
_cell.angle_gamma   90.00
#
_symmetry.space_group_name_H-M   'P 1'
#
loop_
_entity.id
_entity.type
_entity.pdbx_description
1 polymer ?
#
loop_
_entity_poly.entity_id
_entity_poly.type
_entity_poly.pdbx_seq_one_letter_code
_entity_poly.pdbx_strand_id
1 'polypeptide(L)'
;MGRTMRVNFDTLYKNYPSSDPSHPNYLSQRDLFTEIGWDDFIGNPNYHNTCAIRVSIAFVKSGINIVPASHRIQKGPYAGKGIDVNMRRLASLMKRTSYLGEPEPFTPATARNGIGARNGVVAFNNIPGYTGGGHIDLVRGGSEATQCASACYYNSETIWFWPLQSSRGS
;
A
#
# COMPACT_ATOMS: atom_id res chain seq x y z
N MET A 1 19.92 18.00 5.11
CA MET A 1 18.72 17.26 5.53
C MET A 1 17.85 17.03 4.31
N GLY A 2 17.68 15.77 3.88
CA GLY A 2 16.88 15.43 2.70
C GLY A 2 15.40 15.66 2.99
N ARG A 3 14.70 16.35 2.09
CA ARG A 3 13.28 16.65 2.22
C ARG A 3 12.48 15.37 1.92
N THR A 4 11.71 14.88 2.89
CA THR A 4 10.78 13.76 2.72
C THR A 4 9.80 14.05 1.58
N MET A 5 9.48 13.03 0.80
CA MET A 5 8.55 13.15 -0.33
C MET A 5 7.15 13.54 0.19
N ARG A 6 6.55 14.57 -0.40
CA ARG A 6 5.16 14.93 -0.09
C ARG A 6 4.22 14.16 -1.02
N VAL A 7 3.37 13.34 -0.42
CA VAL A 7 2.36 12.55 -1.14
C VAL A 7 0.98 13.02 -0.69
N ASN A 8 0.12 13.39 -1.65
CA ASN A 8 -1.27 13.74 -1.37
C ASN A 8 -2.07 12.43 -1.20
N PHE A 9 -2.67 12.23 -0.03
CA PHE A 9 -3.39 11.01 0.29
C PHE A 9 -4.58 10.78 -0.63
N ASP A 10 -5.35 11.81 -0.97
CA ASP A 10 -6.57 11.66 -1.76
C ASP A 10 -6.25 11.20 -3.19
N THR A 11 -5.15 11.71 -3.76
CA THR A 11 -4.63 11.27 -5.06
C THR A 11 -4.15 9.82 -5.00
N LEU A 12 -3.38 9.46 -3.97
CA LEU A 12 -2.90 8.09 -3.78
C LEU A 12 -4.05 7.11 -3.61
N TYR A 13 -5.05 7.48 -2.81
CA TYR A 13 -6.24 6.66 -2.54
C TYR A 13 -7.12 6.47 -3.77
N LYS A 14 -7.34 7.55 -4.56
CA LYS A 14 -8.09 7.47 -5.82
C LYS A 14 -7.42 6.51 -6.82
N ASN A 15 -6.09 6.45 -6.80
CA ASN A 15 -5.28 5.61 -7.68
C ASN A 15 -5.07 4.17 -7.18
N TYR A 16 -5.55 3.84 -5.97
CA TYR A 16 -5.36 2.52 -5.38
C TYR A 16 -6.39 1.50 -5.89
N PRO A 17 -5.96 0.41 -6.56
CA PRO A 17 -6.86 -0.66 -6.98
C PRO A 17 -7.08 -1.63 -5.80
N SER A 18 -8.26 -1.58 -5.18
CA SER A 18 -8.57 -2.42 -4.02
C SER A 18 -8.81 -3.88 -4.40
N SER A 19 -8.49 -4.78 -3.47
CA SER A 19 -8.86 -6.21 -3.55
C SER A 19 -10.18 -6.54 -2.85
N ASP A 20 -10.78 -5.61 -2.12
CA ASP A 20 -12.08 -5.78 -1.47
C ASP A 20 -13.22 -5.55 -2.48
N PRO A 21 -14.07 -6.55 -2.76
CA PRO A 21 -15.20 -6.42 -3.69
C PRO A 21 -16.23 -5.34 -3.32
N SER A 22 -16.28 -4.92 -2.05
CA SER A 22 -17.17 -3.85 -1.59
C SER A 22 -16.60 -2.45 -1.81
N HIS A 23 -15.30 -2.32 -2.08
CA HIS A 23 -14.65 -1.03 -2.26
C HIS A 23 -14.92 -0.46 -3.66
N PRO A 24 -15.19 0.86 -3.82
CA PRO A 24 -15.49 1.47 -5.12
C PRO A 24 -14.42 1.28 -6.19
N ASN A 25 -13.16 1.15 -5.77
CA ASN A 25 -12.01 0.88 -6.64
C ASN A 25 -11.64 -0.61 -6.70
N TYR A 26 -12.58 -1.52 -6.45
CA TYR A 26 -12.31 -2.95 -6.54
C TYR A 26 -11.78 -3.32 -7.92
N LEU A 27 -10.68 -4.06 -7.94
CA LEU A 27 -10.13 -4.67 -9.14
C LEU A 27 -9.63 -6.06 -8.78
N SER A 28 -10.17 -7.08 -9.44
CA SER A 28 -9.77 -8.47 -9.21
C SER A 28 -8.28 -8.66 -9.49
N GLN A 29 -7.64 -9.70 -8.94
CA GLN A 29 -6.23 -10.00 -9.27
C GLN A 29 -6.06 -10.19 -10.78
N ARG A 30 -6.97 -10.92 -11.42
CA ARG A 30 -6.92 -11.21 -12.84
C ARG A 30 -6.90 -9.90 -13.65
N ASP A 31 -7.85 -9.00 -13.39
CA ASP A 31 -7.96 -7.75 -14.15
C ASP A 31 -6.80 -6.80 -13.83
N LEU A 32 -6.33 -6.78 -12.58
CA LEU A 32 -5.12 -6.05 -12.17
C LEU A 32 -3.90 -6.51 -12.97
N PHE A 33 -3.69 -7.83 -13.10
CA PHE A 33 -2.53 -8.39 -13.79
C PHE A 33 -2.62 -8.14 -15.29
N THR A 34 -3.79 -8.33 -15.90
CA THR A 34 -4.01 -7.98 -17.31
C THR A 34 -3.79 -6.49 -17.59
N GLU A 35 -4.15 -5.58 -16.68
CA GLU A 35 -3.90 -4.13 -16.83
C GLU A 35 -2.39 -3.84 -16.95
N ILE A 36 -1.57 -4.48 -16.13
CA ILE A 36 -0.10 -4.25 -16.10
C ILE A 36 0.69 -5.18 -17.02
N GLY A 37 0.01 -6.07 -17.76
CA GLY A 37 0.61 -7.03 -18.69
C GLY A 37 1.31 -8.21 -18.00
N TRP A 38 0.76 -8.71 -16.90
CA TRP A 38 1.29 -9.82 -16.10
C TRP A 38 0.37 -11.05 -16.19
N ASP A 39 -0.24 -11.27 -17.35
CA ASP A 39 -1.19 -12.36 -17.59
C ASP A 39 -0.58 -13.74 -17.25
N ASP A 40 0.72 -13.93 -17.50
CA ASP A 40 1.47 -15.16 -17.18
C ASP A 40 1.59 -15.47 -15.68
N PHE A 41 1.30 -14.50 -14.80
CA PHE A 41 1.34 -14.69 -13.34
C PHE A 41 -0.02 -15.01 -12.74
N ILE A 42 -1.09 -15.00 -13.53
CA ILE A 42 -2.43 -15.34 -13.07
C ILE A 42 -2.47 -16.83 -12.65
N GLY A 43 -2.90 -17.09 -11.43
CA GLY A 43 -2.92 -18.45 -10.85
C GLY A 43 -1.57 -18.94 -10.32
N ASN A 44 -0.50 -18.16 -10.45
CA ASN A 44 0.79 -18.50 -9.86
C ASN A 44 0.77 -18.20 -8.34
N PRO A 45 1.01 -19.20 -7.47
CA PRO A 45 0.94 -19.03 -6.02
C PRO A 45 1.93 -18.00 -5.47
N ASN A 46 3.05 -17.76 -6.15
CA ASN A 46 4.03 -16.74 -5.76
C ASN A 46 3.48 -15.31 -5.85
N TYR A 47 2.38 -15.10 -6.59
CA TYR A 47 1.76 -13.80 -6.84
C TYR A 47 0.35 -13.69 -6.26
N HIS A 48 -0.07 -14.64 -5.41
CA HIS A 48 -1.39 -14.60 -4.73
C HIS A 48 -1.56 -13.36 -3.84
N ASN A 49 -0.50 -12.97 -3.10
CA ASN A 49 -0.56 -11.73 -2.32
C ASN A 49 -0.26 -10.53 -3.21
N THR A 50 -1.29 -9.70 -3.43
CA THR A 50 -1.23 -8.54 -4.31
C THR A 50 -1.09 -7.21 -3.57
N CYS A 51 -0.99 -7.19 -2.24
CA CYS A 51 -1.00 -5.93 -1.46
C CYS A 51 0.12 -4.96 -1.88
N ALA A 52 1.36 -5.46 -1.99
CA ALA A 52 2.52 -4.66 -2.39
C ALA A 52 2.42 -4.17 -3.85
N ILE A 53 1.83 -4.99 -4.73
CA ILE A 53 1.59 -4.63 -6.13
C ILE A 53 0.59 -3.48 -6.20
N ARG A 54 -0.52 -3.57 -5.47
CA ARG A 54 -1.59 -2.56 -5.45
C ARG A 54 -1.09 -1.22 -4.90
N VAL A 55 -0.32 -1.24 -3.80
CA VAL A 55 0.32 -0.04 -3.26
C VAL A 55 1.35 0.52 -4.24
N SER A 56 2.21 -0.31 -4.83
CA SER A 56 3.18 0.14 -5.85
C SER A 56 2.50 0.85 -7.03
N ILE A 57 1.40 0.29 -7.54
CA ILE A 57 0.61 0.90 -8.63
C ILE A 57 0.01 2.24 -8.21
N ALA A 58 -0.52 2.34 -6.99
CA ALA A 58 -1.06 3.60 -6.47
C ALA A 58 0.01 4.71 -6.48
N PHE A 59 1.23 4.41 -6.03
CA PHE A 59 2.35 5.35 -6.07
C PHE A 59 2.73 5.72 -7.51
N VAL A 60 2.86 4.73 -8.40
CA VAL A 60 3.22 4.95 -9.82
C VAL A 60 2.20 5.83 -10.52
N LYS A 61 0.90 5.54 -10.36
CA LYS A 61 -0.19 6.35 -10.92
C LYS A 61 -0.25 7.75 -10.32
N SER A 62 0.29 7.95 -9.12
CA SER A 62 0.42 9.24 -8.44
C SER A 62 1.73 9.97 -8.75
N GLY A 63 2.50 9.51 -9.74
CA GLY A 63 3.73 10.17 -10.21
C GLY A 63 5.00 9.78 -9.44
N ILE A 64 4.93 8.78 -8.55
CA ILE A 64 6.04 8.35 -7.70
C ILE A 64 6.48 6.95 -8.13
N ASN A 65 7.64 6.86 -8.77
CA ASN A 65 8.17 5.58 -9.22
C ASN A 65 8.77 4.76 -8.05
N ILE A 66 8.59 3.44 -8.07
CA ILE A 66 9.19 2.52 -7.11
C ILE A 66 10.61 2.15 -7.58
N VAL A 67 11.62 2.60 -6.83
CA VAL A 67 13.05 2.39 -7.12
C VAL A 67 13.86 2.19 -5.82
N PRO A 68 14.56 1.05 -5.65
CA PRO A 68 14.58 -0.10 -6.56
C PRO A 68 13.25 -0.87 -6.55
N ALA A 69 12.99 -1.62 -7.61
CA ALA A 69 11.83 -2.49 -7.76
C ALA A 69 12.25 -3.87 -8.25
N SER A 70 11.52 -4.92 -7.86
CA SER A 70 11.76 -6.28 -8.37
C SER A 70 11.25 -6.52 -9.78
N HIS A 71 10.19 -5.83 -10.15
CA HIS A 71 9.46 -6.06 -11.39
C HIS A 71 9.11 -4.72 -12.02
N ARG A 72 8.60 -4.77 -13.25
CA ARG A 72 8.13 -3.59 -13.98
C ARG A 72 6.75 -3.85 -14.56
N ILE A 73 5.98 -2.79 -14.68
CA ILE A 73 4.76 -2.77 -15.49
C ILE A 73 5.15 -3.04 -16.95
N GLN A 74 4.45 -3.97 -17.61
CA GLN A 74 4.76 -4.38 -18.99
C GLN A 74 3.85 -3.71 -20.03
N LYS A 75 2.70 -3.15 -19.61
CA LYS A 75 1.68 -2.61 -20.52
C LYS A 75 1.11 -1.27 -20.05
N GLY A 76 0.60 -0.50 -21.01
CA GLY A 76 -0.15 0.74 -20.77
C GLY A 76 0.71 1.98 -20.51
N PRO A 77 0.11 3.10 -20.09
CA PRO A 77 0.78 4.41 -19.94
C PRO A 77 1.94 4.41 -18.93
N TYR A 78 1.99 3.42 -18.05
CA TYR A 78 3.00 3.28 -17.00
C TYR A 78 4.01 2.16 -17.28
N ALA A 79 4.05 1.63 -18.51
CA ALA A 79 5.02 0.62 -18.91
C ALA A 79 6.46 1.03 -18.55
N GLY A 80 7.23 0.08 -18.04
CA GLY A 80 8.60 0.28 -17.56
C GLY A 80 8.73 0.84 -16.14
N LYS A 81 7.66 1.35 -15.50
CA LYS A 81 7.68 1.80 -14.10
C LYS A 81 7.76 0.61 -13.14
N GLY A 82 8.37 0.84 -11.97
CA GLY A 82 8.72 -0.21 -11.02
C GLY A 82 7.55 -0.70 -10.18
N ILE A 83 7.52 -2.01 -9.89
CA ILE A 83 6.63 -2.64 -8.93
C ILE A 83 7.45 -3.51 -7.96
N ASP A 84 7.15 -3.36 -6.67
CA ASP A 84 7.61 -4.27 -5.64
C ASP A 84 6.51 -5.27 -5.30
N VAL A 85 6.79 -6.57 -5.43
CA VAL A 85 5.84 -7.65 -5.12
C VAL A 85 5.97 -8.13 -3.67
N ASN A 86 7.04 -7.75 -2.96
CA ASN A 86 7.30 -8.19 -1.59
C ASN A 86 6.93 -7.08 -0.61
N MET A 87 5.92 -7.35 0.23
CA MET A 87 5.43 -6.38 1.21
C MET A 87 6.52 -5.86 2.16
N ARG A 88 7.42 -6.72 2.68
CA ARG A 88 8.49 -6.27 3.58
C ARG A 88 9.45 -5.34 2.87
N ARG A 89 9.87 -5.69 1.65
CA ARG A 89 10.80 -4.88 0.86
C ARG A 89 10.18 -3.54 0.51
N LEU A 90 8.89 -3.51 0.14
CA LEU A 90 8.16 -2.27 -0.10
C LEU A 90 8.04 -1.41 1.17
N ALA A 91 7.71 -2.01 2.32
CA ALA A 91 7.66 -1.30 3.60
C ALA A 91 9.03 -0.70 3.97
N SER A 92 10.11 -1.47 3.84
CA SER A 92 11.49 -0.99 4.03
C SER A 92 11.86 0.14 3.05
N LEU A 93 11.37 0.09 1.81
CA LEU A 93 11.56 1.16 0.83
C LEU A 93 10.86 2.45 1.29
N MET A 94 9.63 2.34 1.78
CA MET A 94 8.86 3.50 2.28
C MET A 94 9.51 4.16 3.50
N LYS A 95 10.23 3.39 4.33
CA LYS A 95 11.00 3.92 5.47
C LYS A 95 12.09 4.92 5.08
N ARG A 96 12.60 4.85 3.84
CA ARG A 96 13.71 5.72 3.40
C ARG A 96 13.25 7.18 3.39
N THR A 97 14.15 8.09 3.75
CA THR A 97 13.91 9.55 3.73
C THR A 97 13.61 10.10 2.34
N SER A 98 13.99 9.38 1.27
CA SER A 98 13.61 9.70 -0.11
C SER A 98 12.16 9.31 -0.47
N TYR A 99 11.48 8.58 0.41
CA TYR A 99 10.06 8.22 0.31
C TYR A 99 9.30 8.86 1.48
N LEU A 100 8.75 8.06 2.41
CA LEU A 100 7.88 8.52 3.48
C LEU A 100 8.63 8.80 4.80
N GLY A 101 9.86 8.31 4.96
CA GLY A 101 10.61 8.41 6.20
C GLY A 101 10.18 7.37 7.25
N GLU A 102 10.63 7.53 8.50
CA GLU A 102 10.31 6.58 9.56
C GLU A 102 8.79 6.55 9.85
N PRO A 103 8.18 5.35 9.93
CA PRO A 103 6.79 5.21 10.34
C PRO A 103 6.64 5.42 11.85
N GLU A 104 5.41 5.70 12.26
CA GLU A 104 4.98 5.56 13.64
C GLU A 104 4.71 4.07 13.94
N PRO A 105 5.44 3.44 14.88
CA PRO A 105 5.21 2.06 15.26
C PRO A 105 4.11 1.95 16.32
N PHE A 106 3.21 0.98 16.13
CA PHE A 106 2.13 0.66 17.04
C PHE A 106 2.03 -0.85 17.29
N THR A 107 1.32 -1.20 18.36
CA THR A 107 0.86 -2.57 18.65
C THR A 107 -0.61 -2.69 18.24
N PRO A 108 -1.17 -3.91 18.16
CA PRO A 108 -2.62 -4.12 18.01
C PRO A 108 -3.49 -3.23 18.91
N ALA A 109 -3.09 -3.09 20.17
CA ALA A 109 -3.84 -2.35 21.19
C ALA A 109 -3.77 -0.83 20.99
N THR A 110 -2.67 -0.30 20.44
CA THR A 110 -2.47 1.15 20.33
C THR A 110 -2.76 1.70 18.94
N ALA A 111 -2.76 0.87 17.89
CA ALA A 111 -2.83 1.35 16.52
C ALA A 111 -4.12 2.10 16.17
N ARG A 112 -5.29 1.69 16.68
CA ARG A 112 -6.55 2.39 16.39
C ARG A 112 -6.54 3.83 16.91
N ASN A 113 -6.20 4.00 18.19
CA ASN A 113 -6.13 5.33 18.83
C ASN A 113 -4.96 6.15 18.29
N GLY A 114 -3.83 5.48 18.03
CA GLY A 114 -2.65 6.08 17.43
C GLY A 114 -2.95 6.69 16.08
N ILE A 115 -3.52 5.91 15.14
CA ILE A 115 -3.93 6.42 13.82
C ILE A 115 -4.99 7.51 13.97
N GLY A 116 -6.03 7.26 14.78
CA GLY A 116 -7.11 8.20 15.03
C GLY A 116 -7.82 8.61 13.74
N ALA A 117 -7.99 9.92 13.54
CA ALA A 117 -8.63 10.50 12.34
C ALA A 117 -7.64 10.70 11.16
N ARG A 118 -6.40 10.20 11.26
CA ARG A 118 -5.36 10.44 10.25
C ARG A 118 -5.43 9.40 9.15
N ASN A 119 -5.05 9.84 7.95
CA ASN A 119 -5.01 9.01 6.76
C ASN A 119 -3.56 8.70 6.38
N GLY A 120 -3.31 7.57 5.73
CA GLY A 120 -1.95 7.24 5.35
C GLY A 120 -1.74 5.85 4.78
N VAL A 121 -0.46 5.47 4.72
CA VAL A 121 -0.05 4.10 4.42
C VAL A 121 0.09 3.34 5.74
N VAL A 122 -0.34 2.09 5.76
CA VAL A 122 -0.22 1.20 6.92
C VAL A 122 0.42 -0.12 6.52
N ALA A 123 1.30 -0.65 7.37
CA ALA A 123 1.92 -1.96 7.22
C ALA A 123 1.67 -2.80 8.49
N PHE A 124 0.96 -3.91 8.34
CA PHE A 124 0.70 -4.90 9.37
C PHE A 124 1.73 -6.03 9.24
N ASN A 125 2.70 -6.10 10.15
CA ASN A 125 3.85 -7.00 10.03
C ASN A 125 3.62 -8.30 10.83
N ASN A 126 4.03 -9.44 10.28
CA ASN A 126 3.94 -10.75 10.95
C ASN A 126 2.51 -11.09 11.40
N ILE A 127 1.61 -11.30 10.43
CA ILE A 127 0.22 -11.67 10.70
C ILE A 127 0.17 -13.16 11.13
N PRO A 128 -0.40 -13.49 12.30
CA PRO A 128 -0.51 -14.87 12.76
C PRO A 128 -1.24 -15.77 11.75
N GLY A 129 -0.69 -16.96 11.48
CA GLY A 129 -1.24 -17.91 10.50
C GLY A 129 -0.93 -17.58 9.04
N TYR A 130 -0.19 -16.50 8.76
CA TYR A 130 0.24 -16.12 7.42
C TYR A 130 1.78 -16.14 7.32
N THR A 131 2.32 -16.98 6.44
CA THR A 131 3.78 -17.16 6.29
C THR A 131 4.48 -16.02 5.54
N GLY A 132 3.71 -15.10 4.93
CA GLY A 132 4.25 -13.95 4.21
C GLY A 132 4.76 -12.84 5.13
N GLY A 133 5.16 -11.73 4.50
CA GLY A 133 5.70 -10.58 5.23
C GLY A 133 4.73 -9.88 6.18
N GLY A 134 3.44 -9.96 5.86
CA GLY A 134 2.41 -9.11 6.41
C GLY A 134 1.51 -8.57 5.30
N HIS A 135 0.86 -7.44 5.58
CA HIS A 135 -0.03 -6.74 4.65
C HIS A 135 0.28 -5.24 4.65
N ILE A 136 0.38 -4.63 3.47
CA ILE A 136 0.55 -3.17 3.32
C ILE A 136 -0.65 -2.60 2.57
N ASP A 137 -1.19 -1.49 3.06
CA ASP A 137 -2.43 -0.92 2.56
C ASP A 137 -2.49 0.61 2.74
N LEU A 138 -3.55 1.22 2.22
CA LEU A 138 -3.96 2.57 2.58
C LEU A 138 -5.03 2.51 3.66
N VAL A 139 -4.96 3.41 4.63
CA VAL A 139 -5.94 3.51 5.72
C VAL A 139 -6.54 4.91 5.78
N ARG A 140 -7.85 4.97 5.92
CA ARG A 140 -8.58 6.17 6.36
C ARG A 140 -8.88 6.05 7.84
N GLY A 141 -8.43 7.05 8.60
CA GLY A 141 -8.80 7.21 9.99
C GLY A 141 -10.26 7.69 10.10
N GLY A 142 -10.94 7.30 11.17
CA GLY A 142 -12.35 7.64 11.36
C GLY A 142 -12.76 7.48 12.82
N SER A 143 -13.82 8.19 13.22
CA SER A 143 -14.31 8.19 14.61
C SER A 143 -14.87 6.84 15.06
N GLU A 144 -15.37 6.02 14.13
CA GLU A 144 -15.99 4.72 14.46
C GLU A 144 -15.07 3.53 14.20
N ALA A 145 -14.30 3.56 13.10
CA ALA A 145 -13.25 2.59 12.82
C ALA A 145 -12.27 3.12 11.76
N THR A 146 -11.01 2.72 11.89
CA THR A 146 -10.01 2.80 10.81
C THR A 146 -10.40 1.83 9.69
N GLN A 147 -10.52 2.33 8.47
CA GLN A 147 -10.90 1.56 7.29
C GLN A 147 -9.72 1.45 6.33
N CYS A 148 -9.26 0.23 6.08
CA CYS A 148 -8.24 -0.04 5.06
C CYS A 148 -8.89 -0.15 3.69
N ALA A 149 -8.19 0.24 2.64
CA ALA A 149 -8.73 0.22 1.30
C ALA A 149 -8.99 -1.21 0.79
N SER A 150 -8.17 -2.20 1.18
CA SER A 150 -8.45 -3.62 0.96
C SER A 150 -8.75 -4.39 2.24
N ALA A 151 -7.86 -4.36 3.23
CA ALA A 151 -8.02 -5.16 4.45
C ALA A 151 -7.15 -4.64 5.60
N CYS A 152 -7.67 -4.70 6.83
CA CYS A 152 -6.90 -4.39 8.04
C CYS A 152 -6.61 -5.65 8.85
N TYR A 153 -5.36 -5.81 9.32
CA TYR A 153 -4.92 -6.99 10.08
C TYR A 153 -4.40 -6.60 11.46
N TYR A 154 -5.29 -6.11 12.33
CA TYR A 154 -4.93 -5.68 13.69
C TYR A 154 -4.43 -6.80 14.60
N ASN A 155 -4.52 -8.07 14.19
CA ASN A 155 -3.91 -9.20 14.88
C ASN A 155 -2.40 -9.38 14.60
N SER A 156 -1.79 -8.52 13.77
CA SER A 156 -0.36 -8.53 13.45
C SER A 156 0.52 -8.18 14.65
N GLU A 157 1.77 -8.65 14.67
CA GLU A 157 2.72 -8.37 15.77
C GLU A 157 3.03 -6.87 15.93
N THR A 158 3.32 -6.18 14.83
CA THR A 158 3.58 -4.73 14.83
C THR A 158 2.89 -4.04 13.66
N ILE A 159 2.48 -2.79 13.87
CA ILE A 159 1.76 -1.99 12.88
C ILE A 159 2.56 -0.72 12.64
N TRP A 160 2.94 -0.46 11.40
CA TRP A 160 3.63 0.76 11.01
C TRP A 160 2.69 1.68 10.27
N PHE A 161 2.68 2.96 10.62
CA PHE A 161 1.81 3.96 10.02
C PHE A 161 2.62 5.15 9.52
N TRP A 162 2.38 5.55 8.26
CA TRP A 162 2.91 6.78 7.68
C TRP A 162 1.76 7.75 7.44
N PRO A 163 1.60 8.80 8.27
CA PRO A 163 0.56 9.80 8.06
C PRO A 163 0.83 10.57 6.77
N LEU A 164 -0.20 10.70 5.93
CA LEU A 164 -0.17 11.50 4.70
C LEU A 164 -1.16 12.65 4.80
N GLN A 165 -0.82 13.77 4.17
CA GLN A 165 -1.71 14.93 4.12
C GLN A 165 -2.76 14.72 3.02
N SER A 166 -4.04 14.86 3.36
CA SER A 166 -5.09 15.11 2.37
C SER A 166 -5.01 16.54 1.86
N SER A 167 -5.59 16.78 0.68
CA SER A 167 -5.80 18.13 0.17
C SER A 167 -6.56 18.92 1.23
N ARG A 168 -6.02 20.01 1.75
CA ARG A 168 -6.89 20.98 2.43
C ARG A 168 -7.83 21.50 1.35
N GLY A 169 -9.13 21.33 1.55
CA GLY A 169 -10.12 22.07 0.77
C GLY A 169 -9.74 23.54 0.86
N SER A 170 -9.42 24.11 -0.30
CA SER A 170 -9.33 25.56 -0.51
C SER A 170 -10.69 26.20 -0.28
#